data_AF-A0A1M5KIL5-F1
#
_entry.id   AF-A0A1M5KIL5-F1
#
_cell.length_a   1.000
_cell.length_b   1.000
_cell.length_c   1.000
_cell.angle_alpha   90.00
_cell.angle_beta   90.00
_cell.angle_gamma   90.00
#
_symmetry.space_group_name_H-M   'P 1'
#
loop_
_entity.id
_entity.type
_entity.pdbx_description
1 polymer ?
#
loop_
_entity_poly.entity_id
_entity_poly.type
_entity_poly.pdbx_seq_one_letter_code
_entity_poly.pdbx_strand_id
1 'polypeptide(L)'
;MPNANTHMLVGGAISLTTVLLDKDKHPISHHIAMAPIIGAFMGRLPDILEPAIHPNHRQFFHGVTVLALLSVGMLKVYQWSPEELSNKFVRGVLIVAGVAYLSHLICDAATPMGLPLLGKI
;
A
#
# COMPACT_ATOMS: atom_id res chain seq x y z
N MET A 1 -17.57 -1.36 -7.75
CA MET A 1 -16.55 -0.88 -6.79
C MET A 1 -15.55 -1.99 -6.56
N PRO A 2 -14.26 -1.68 -6.40
CA PRO A 2 -13.26 -2.64 -5.94
C PRO A 2 -13.75 -3.31 -4.65
N ASN A 3 -13.55 -4.61 -4.55
CA ASN A 3 -13.83 -5.36 -3.33
C ASN A 3 -12.51 -5.88 -2.74
N ALA A 4 -12.57 -6.53 -1.58
CA ALA A 4 -11.39 -7.07 -0.91
C ALA A 4 -10.50 -7.92 -1.84
N ASN A 5 -11.07 -8.76 -2.70
CA ASN A 5 -10.30 -9.59 -3.63
C ASN A 5 -9.60 -8.74 -4.70
N THR A 6 -10.26 -7.67 -5.20
CA THR A 6 -9.64 -6.71 -6.11
C THR A 6 -8.43 -6.04 -5.47
N HIS A 7 -8.57 -5.53 -4.25
CA HIS A 7 -7.49 -4.86 -3.53
C HIS A 7 -6.32 -5.79 -3.21
N MET A 8 -6.60 -7.04 -2.84
CA MET A 8 -5.57 -8.07 -2.66
C MET A 8 -4.83 -8.37 -3.96
N LEU A 9 -5.56 -8.54 -5.07
CA LEU A 9 -4.95 -8.83 -6.37
C LEU A 9 -4.06 -7.67 -6.84
N VAL A 10 -4.56 -6.43 -6.78
CA VAL A 10 -3.80 -5.25 -7.18
C VAL A 10 -2.60 -5.03 -6.25
N GLY A 11 -2.78 -5.17 -4.93
CA GLY A 11 -1.71 -5.06 -3.94
C GLY A 11 -0.60 -6.09 -4.15
N GLY A 12 -0.94 -7.33 -4.48
CA GLY A 12 0.04 -8.37 -4.81
C GLY A 12 0.77 -8.09 -6.12
N ALA A 13 0.04 -7.70 -7.17
CA ALA A 13 0.60 -7.39 -8.48
C ALA A 13 1.56 -6.19 -8.42
N ILE A 14 1.16 -5.09 -7.78
CA ILE A 14 2.01 -3.90 -7.67
C ILE A 14 3.27 -4.20 -6.86
N SER A 15 3.16 -4.99 -5.78
CA SER A 15 4.30 -5.37 -4.95
C SER A 15 5.30 -6.24 -5.70
N LEU A 16 4.82 -7.17 -6.55
CA LEU A 16 5.68 -7.94 -7.44
C LEU A 16 6.45 -7.02 -8.38
N THR A 17 5.74 -6.12 -9.07
CA THR A 17 6.35 -5.15 -9.99
C THR A 17 7.38 -4.28 -9.26
N THR A 18 7.07 -3.81 -8.06
CA THR A 18 7.96 -2.99 -7.25
C THR A 18 9.27 -3.72 -6.93
N VAL A 19 9.24 -4.97 -6.45
CA VAL A 19 10.49 -5.68 -6.10
C VAL A 19 11.30 -6.11 -7.33
N LEU A 20 10.65 -6.24 -8.49
CA LEU A 20 11.34 -6.48 -9.75
C LEU A 20 12.11 -5.23 -10.22
N LEU A 21 11.51 -4.05 -10.06
CA LEU A 21 12.04 -2.76 -10.54
C LEU A 21 12.97 -2.04 -9.55
N ASP A 22 12.82 -2.28 -8.24
CA ASP A 22 13.64 -1.61 -7.24
C ASP A 22 15.11 -2.04 -7.34
N LYS A 23 16.02 -1.07 -7.28
CA LYS A 23 17.46 -1.31 -7.46
C LYS A 23 18.14 -1.61 -6.13
N ASP A 24 17.63 -1.09 -5.02
CA ASP A 24 18.20 -1.23 -3.69
C ASP A 24 17.65 -2.48 -2.98
N LYS A 25 17.94 -3.65 -3.56
CA LYS A 25 17.35 -4.91 -3.15
C LYS A 25 17.91 -5.43 -1.82
N HIS A 26 17.03 -6.08 -1.06
CA HIS A 26 17.38 -6.93 0.08
C HIS A 26 16.80 -8.34 -0.14
N PRO A 27 17.57 -9.43 0.08
CA PRO A 27 17.17 -10.79 -0.31
C PRO A 27 15.81 -11.26 0.20
N ILE A 28 15.45 -10.88 1.43
CA ILE A 28 14.19 -11.29 2.07
C ILE A 28 13.01 -10.39 1.66
N SER A 29 13.10 -9.08 1.88
CA SER A 29 12.00 -8.15 1.58
C SER A 29 11.69 -8.00 0.09
N HIS A 30 12.65 -8.32 -0.79
CA HIS A 30 12.45 -8.32 -2.24
C HIS A 30 12.24 -9.73 -2.81
N HIS A 31 11.98 -10.72 -1.97
CA HIS A 31 11.76 -12.08 -2.43
C HIS A 31 10.51 -12.16 -3.31
N ILE A 32 10.67 -12.59 -4.56
CA ILE A 32 9.62 -12.53 -5.60
C ILE A 32 8.36 -13.31 -5.26
N ALA A 33 8.44 -14.36 -4.44
CA ALA A 33 7.28 -15.11 -4.00
C ALA A 33 6.63 -14.50 -2.75
N MET A 34 7.40 -13.80 -1.90
CA MET A 34 6.88 -13.28 -0.63
C MET A 34 6.29 -11.88 -0.78
N ALA A 35 6.91 -11.03 -1.59
CA ALA A 35 6.44 -9.67 -1.81
C ALA A 35 4.98 -9.60 -2.32
N PRO A 36 4.50 -10.47 -3.24
CA PRO A 36 3.11 -10.46 -3.67
C PRO A 36 2.15 -10.91 -2.56
N ILE A 37 2.56 -11.84 -1.69
CA ILE A 37 1.72 -12.31 -0.56
C ILE A 37 1.56 -11.19 0.46
N ILE A 38 2.67 -10.55 0.84
CA ILE A 38 2.67 -9.41 1.76
C ILE A 38 1.88 -8.25 1.12
N GLY A 39 2.13 -7.97 -0.16
CA GLY A 39 1.42 -6.98 -0.94
C GLY A 39 -0.09 -7.21 -0.99
N ALA A 40 -0.53 -8.44 -1.18
CA ALA A 40 -1.95 -8.77 -1.18
C ALA A 40 -2.59 -8.50 0.18
N PHE A 41 -1.92 -8.88 1.28
CA PHE A 41 -2.40 -8.57 2.62
C PHE A 41 -2.44 -7.06 2.88
N MET A 42 -1.36 -6.35 2.56
CA MET A 42 -1.24 -4.90 2.79
C MET A 42 -2.16 -4.08 1.88
N GLY A 43 -2.46 -4.57 0.69
CA GLY A 43 -3.46 -4.01 -0.21
C GLY A 43 -4.87 -4.05 0.39
N ARG A 44 -5.17 -4.97 1.30
CA ARG A 44 -6.44 -5.03 2.03
C ARG A 44 -6.38 -4.32 3.40
N LEU A 45 -5.23 -3.81 3.81
CA LEU A 45 -5.06 -3.24 5.14
C LEU A 45 -6.07 -2.12 5.46
N PRO A 46 -6.44 -1.21 4.54
CA PRO A 46 -7.47 -0.21 4.81
C PRO A 46 -8.80 -0.85 5.25
N ASP A 47 -9.27 -1.86 4.53
CA ASP A 47 -10.51 -2.60 4.85
C ASP A 47 -10.42 -3.41 6.15
N ILE A 48 -9.21 -3.74 6.63
CA ILE A 48 -9.02 -4.41 7.93
C ILE A 48 -9.11 -3.38 9.06
N LEU A 49 -8.51 -2.20 8.86
CA LEU A 49 -8.53 -1.12 9.83
C LEU A 49 -9.90 -0.43 9.91
N GLU A 50 -10.62 -0.40 8.79
CA GLU A 50 -11.92 0.26 8.65
C GLU A 50 -12.88 -0.60 7.81
N PRO A 51 -13.54 -1.61 8.43
CA PRO A 51 -14.30 -2.62 7.71
C PRO A 51 -15.51 -2.10 6.93
N ALA A 52 -15.72 -2.66 5.74
CA ALA A 52 -16.83 -2.34 4.84
C ALA A 52 -18.19 -2.91 5.27
N ILE A 53 -18.67 -2.54 6.46
CA ILE A 53 -19.96 -2.98 7.03
C ILE A 53 -21.18 -2.27 6.44
N HIS A 54 -20.97 -1.17 5.70
CA HIS A 54 -22.03 -0.43 5.00
C HIS A 54 -21.46 0.33 3.79
N PRO A 55 -22.31 0.81 2.85
CA PRO A 55 -21.84 1.49 1.63
C PRO A 55 -20.94 2.70 1.88
N ASN A 56 -21.19 3.49 2.93
CA ASN A 56 -20.44 4.71 3.25
C ASN A 56 -19.33 4.50 4.31
N HIS A 57 -18.66 3.34 4.32
CA HIS A 57 -17.69 2.98 5.38
C HIS A 57 -16.40 3.81 5.34
N ARG A 58 -16.04 4.35 4.17
CA ARG A 58 -14.81 5.13 3.96
C ARG A 58 -14.81 6.39 4.83
N GLN A 59 -13.92 6.41 5.82
CA GLN A 59 -13.61 7.49 6.75
C GLN A 59 -12.11 7.81 6.67
N PHE A 60 -11.33 7.55 7.72
CA PHE A 60 -9.98 8.05 7.86
C PHE A 60 -8.99 7.21 7.04
N PHE A 61 -9.03 5.88 7.18
CA PHE A 61 -8.07 4.99 6.51
C PHE A 61 -8.24 4.92 5.00
N HIS A 62 -9.41 5.30 4.50
CA HIS A 62 -9.71 5.43 3.07
C HIS A 62 -9.72 6.90 2.62
N GLY A 63 -9.11 7.82 3.40
CA GLY A 63 -9.20 9.26 3.16
C GLY A 63 -8.05 9.86 2.35
N VAL A 64 -8.29 11.05 1.79
CA VAL A 64 -7.28 11.88 1.09
C VAL A 64 -6.12 12.24 2.00
N THR A 65 -6.37 12.43 3.30
CA THR A 65 -5.31 12.70 4.28
C THR A 65 -4.32 11.53 4.37
N VAL A 66 -4.82 10.29 4.46
CA VAL A 66 -3.97 9.11 4.49
C VAL A 66 -3.24 8.92 3.17
N LEU A 67 -3.92 9.14 2.03
CA LEU A 67 -3.28 9.15 0.71
C LEU A 67 -2.10 10.12 0.68
N ALA A 68 -2.30 11.38 1.07
CA ALA A 68 -1.27 12.41 1.01
C ALA A 68 -0.08 12.10 1.95
N LEU A 69 -0.35 11.74 3.21
CA LEU A 69 0.70 11.43 4.18
C LEU A 69 1.49 10.19 3.76
N LEU A 70 0.81 9.15 3.29
CA LEU A 70 1.45 7.93 2.83
C LEU A 70 2.27 8.19 1.56
N SER A 71 1.76 8.96 0.59
CA SER A 71 2.53 9.34 -0.61
C SER A 71 3.79 10.13 -0.27
N VAL A 72 3.73 11.08 0.66
CA VAL A 72 4.92 11.83 1.13
C VAL A 72 5.91 10.91 1.84
N GLY A 73 5.42 10.02 2.70
CA GLY A 73 6.26 9.01 3.36
C GLY A 73 6.94 8.10 2.34
N MET A 74 6.20 7.62 1.35
CA MET A 74 6.70 6.75 0.29
C MET A 74 7.73 7.44 -0.60
N LEU A 75 7.58 8.74 -0.88
CA LEU A 75 8.61 9.50 -1.58
C LEU A 75 9.92 9.51 -0.78
N LYS A 76 9.85 9.71 0.54
CA LYS A 76 11.03 9.66 1.42
C LYS A 76 11.64 8.26 1.47
N VAL A 77 10.84 7.20 1.55
CA VAL A 77 11.35 5.81 1.55
C VAL A 77 11.99 5.46 0.20
N TYR A 78 11.39 5.90 -0.91
CA TYR A 78 11.94 5.68 -2.25
C TYR A 78 13.31 6.36 -2.43
N GLN A 79 13.43 7.60 -1.96
CA GLN A 79 14.69 8.38 -2.00
C GLN A 79 15.73 7.91 -0.98
N TRP A 80 15.31 7.22 0.08
CA TRP A 80 16.23 6.68 1.06
C TRP A 80 17.01 5.53 0.44
N SER A 81 18.35 5.64 0.37
CA SER A 81 19.23 4.61 -0.18
C SER A 81 20.18 4.11 0.92
N PRO A 82 19.71 3.23 1.83
CA PRO A 82 20.52 2.75 2.93
C PRO A 82 21.63 1.80 2.46
N GLU A 83 22.81 1.91 3.08
CA GLU A 83 23.93 0.98 2.83
C GLU A 83 23.81 -0.27 3.70
N GLU A 84 23.46 -0.08 4.98
CA GLU A 84 23.29 -1.13 5.98
C GLU A 84 22.18 -2.13 5.63
N LEU A 85 22.47 -3.43 5.80
CA LEU A 85 21.57 -4.51 5.41
C LEU A 85 20.23 -4.46 6.15
N SER A 86 20.25 -4.16 7.46
CA SER A 86 19.04 -4.01 8.29
C SER A 86 18.15 -2.88 7.78
N ASN A 87 18.75 -1.75 7.40
CA ASN A 87 18.02 -0.62 6.85
C ASN A 87 17.47 -0.91 5.45
N LYS A 88 18.20 -1.66 4.61
CA LYS A 88 17.68 -2.15 3.32
C LYS A 88 16.48 -3.09 3.51
N PHE A 89 16.52 -3.95 4.53
CA PHE A 89 15.39 -4.80 4.88
C PHE A 89 14.16 -3.95 5.21
N VAL A 90 14.30 -3.01 6.14
CA VAL A 90 13.23 -2.10 6.56
C VAL A 90 12.68 -1.30 5.38
N ARG A 91 13.57 -0.70 4.56
CA ARG A 91 13.18 0.02 3.35
C ARG A 91 12.35 -0.85 2.40
N GLY A 92 12.78 -2.08 2.13
CA GLY A 92 12.06 -2.98 1.24
C GLY A 92 10.67 -3.35 1.77
N VAL A 93 10.54 -3.61 3.08
CA VAL A 93 9.23 -3.86 3.72
C VAL A 93 8.32 -2.65 3.60
N LEU A 94 8.84 -1.45 3.91
CA LEU A 94 8.07 -0.21 3.80
C LEU A 94 7.62 0.07 2.38
N ILE A 95 8.49 -0.14 1.38
CA ILE A 95 8.14 0.05 -0.02
C ILE A 95 7.03 -0.91 -0.44
N VAL A 96 7.17 -2.21 -0.17
CA VAL A 96 6.17 -3.22 -0.54
C VAL A 96 4.81 -2.94 0.13
N ALA A 97 4.81 -2.71 1.44
CA ALA A 97 3.58 -2.45 2.17
C ALA A 97 2.92 -1.13 1.72
N GLY A 98 3.72 -0.07 1.55
CA GLY A 98 3.23 1.24 1.21
C GLY A 98 2.70 1.35 -0.22
N VAL A 99 3.35 0.74 -1.23
CA VAL A 99 2.80 0.71 -2.59
C VAL A 99 1.49 -0.09 -2.66
N ALA A 100 1.37 -1.17 -1.87
CA ALA A 100 0.16 -1.96 -1.82
C ALA A 100 -1.01 -1.17 -1.19
N TYR A 101 -0.78 -0.51 -0.06
CA TYR A 101 -1.79 0.38 0.55
C TYR A 101 -2.16 1.54 -0.39
N LEU A 102 -1.19 2.20 -1.02
CA LEU A 102 -1.46 3.27 -1.99
C LEU A 102 -2.33 2.76 -3.15
N SER A 103 -2.10 1.54 -3.62
CA SER A 103 -2.92 0.96 -4.68
C SER A 103 -4.39 0.80 -4.27
N HIS A 104 -4.67 0.46 -3.01
CA HIS A 104 -6.02 0.44 -2.45
C HIS A 104 -6.69 1.81 -2.57
N LEU A 105 -6.03 2.85 -2.07
CA LEU A 105 -6.55 4.22 -2.09
C LEU A 105 -6.76 4.74 -3.51
N ILE A 106 -5.85 4.43 -4.44
CA ILE A 106 -5.99 4.80 -5.85
C ILE A 106 -7.19 4.09 -6.48
N CYS A 107 -7.38 2.79 -6.22
CA CYS A 107 -8.55 2.05 -6.67
C CYS A 107 -9.85 2.68 -6.14
N ASP A 108 -9.88 3.11 -4.89
CA ASP A 108 -11.05 3.75 -4.29
C ASP A 108 -11.29 5.16 -4.81
N ALA A 109 -10.25 5.95 -5.01
CA ALA A 109 -10.31 7.27 -5.61
C ALA A 109 -10.91 7.23 -7.04
N ALA A 110 -10.65 6.15 -7.77
CA ALA A 110 -11.17 5.94 -9.13
C ALA A 110 -12.66 5.54 -9.18
N THR A 111 -13.32 5.37 -8.03
CA THR A 111 -14.76 5.09 -7.97
C THR A 111 -15.58 6.38 -7.93
N PRO A 112 -16.88 6.36 -8.32
CA PRO A 112 -17.73 7.55 -8.21
C PRO A 112 -17.86 8.14 -6.79
N MET A 113 -17.69 7.32 -5.75
CA MET A 113 -17.72 7.77 -4.34
C MET A 113 -16.42 8.48 -3.94
N GLY A 114 -15.31 8.18 -4.62
CA GLY A 114 -13.99 8.74 -4.33
C GLY A 114 -13.50 8.46 -2.91
N LEU A 115 -12.60 9.32 -2.44
CA LEU A 115 -12.06 9.33 -1.07
C LEU A 115 -12.63 10.53 -0.29
N PRO A 116 -13.06 10.36 0.96
CA PRO A 116 -13.36 11.49 1.84
C PRO A 116 -12.09 12.28 2.17
N LEU A 117 -12.21 13.56 2.51
CA LEU A 117 -11.03 14.37 2.88
C LEU A 117 -10.33 13.85 4.15
N LEU A 118 -11.11 13.66 5.21
CA LEU A 118 -10.67 13.16 6.53
C LEU A 118 -11.57 12.04 7.09
N GLY A 119 -12.77 11.86 6.53
CA GLY A 119 -13.83 11.10 7.17
C GLY A 119 -14.47 11.86 8.33
N LYS A 120 -15.48 11.26 8.96
CA LYS A 120 -15.95 11.60 10.30
C LYS A 120 -14.99 10.92 11.28
N ILE A 121 -14.39 11.72 12.16
CA ILE A 121 -13.54 11.26 13.27
C ILE A 121 -14.45 10.75 14.39
#